data_AF-A0A9E3W430-F1
#
_entry.id   AF-A0A9E3W430-F1
#
_cell.length_a   1.000
_cell.length_b   1.000
_cell.length_c   1.000
_cell.angle_alpha   90.00
_cell.angle_beta   90.00
_cell.angle_gamma   90.00
#
_symmetry.space_group_name_H-M   'P 1'
#
loop_
_entity.id
_entity.type
_entity.pdbx_description
1 polymer ?
#
loop_
_entity_poly.entity_id
_entity_poly.type
_entity_poly.pdbx_seq_one_letter_code
_entity_poly.pdbx_strand_id
1 'polypeptide(L)'
;MQAVGKENIYIIGDLAYYELDGKPIPQIVETALQSAETVVHNIVADIKGGEKQPFKPKYHGFMVSIGSRYAVAELMGVSLTGFLAMAMKHLVNMHYLFGVAGFNAVLSYIYHEFFEIKNNRSILGGHIAAHIPIFWLVLLRIYVGALWLIEGINKIQQGWLDPTKIFIITTSDVSGATAKAGEAATAAQTLQPLLKEPPAFYKWFIDTFVAPHAFLFQAMVVLAEVAIGLALIAGLFTVLASAGSIFLALNFILSAMADKSILWYIFAAIALMGGAGRAFGLDYYVIPWIKNWWKKTSFARKTYLYIS
;
A
#
# COMPACT_ATOMS: atom_id res chain seq x y z
N MET A 1 9.14 -29.52 -29.45
CA MET A 1 9.22 -30.18 -28.12
C MET A 1 8.55 -31.57 -28.09
N GLN A 2 8.48 -32.28 -29.22
CA GLN A 2 8.00 -33.68 -29.23
C GLN A 2 9.16 -34.63 -28.91
N ALA A 3 8.85 -35.76 -28.29
CA ALA A 3 9.82 -36.82 -28.07
C ALA A 3 10.23 -37.47 -29.40
N VAL A 4 11.51 -37.82 -29.53
CA VAL A 4 12.03 -38.46 -30.74
C VAL A 4 11.29 -39.78 -30.98
N GLY A 5 10.69 -39.92 -32.17
CA GLY A 5 9.93 -41.11 -32.55
C GLY A 5 8.54 -41.26 -31.92
N LYS A 6 8.01 -40.23 -31.25
CA LYS A 6 6.67 -40.24 -30.63
C LYS A 6 5.96 -38.90 -30.85
N GLU A 7 5.00 -38.85 -31.77
CA GLU A 7 4.30 -37.60 -32.14
C GLU A 7 3.31 -37.10 -31.07
N ASN A 8 2.80 -38.02 -30.28
CA ASN A 8 1.80 -37.82 -29.24
C ASN A 8 2.40 -37.66 -27.83
N ILE A 9 3.74 -37.51 -27.73
CA ILE A 9 4.43 -37.29 -26.46
C ILE A 9 5.26 -36.02 -26.55
N TYR A 10 5.03 -35.12 -25.59
CA TYR A 10 5.76 -33.86 -25.45
C TYR A 10 6.60 -33.86 -24.17
N ILE A 11 7.79 -33.27 -24.23
CA ILE A 11 8.71 -33.16 -23.08
C ILE A 11 9.02 -31.68 -22.85
N ILE A 12 8.94 -31.23 -21.60
CA ILE A 12 9.15 -29.83 -21.19
C ILE A 12 10.03 -29.75 -19.95
N GLY A 13 10.56 -28.55 -19.68
CA GLY A 13 11.37 -28.28 -18.49
C GLY A 13 12.65 -29.11 -18.42
N ASP A 14 13.07 -29.47 -17.22
CA ASP A 14 14.38 -30.07 -16.96
C ASP A 14 14.56 -31.48 -17.55
N LEU A 15 13.45 -32.15 -17.90
CA LEU A 15 13.49 -33.45 -18.59
C LEU A 15 13.76 -33.30 -20.09
N ALA A 16 13.58 -32.11 -20.66
CA ALA A 16 13.76 -31.88 -22.08
C ALA A 16 15.25 -31.60 -22.38
N TYR A 17 15.87 -32.51 -23.13
CA TYR A 17 17.13 -32.22 -23.80
C TYR A 17 16.83 -31.74 -25.22
N TYR A 18 17.15 -30.48 -25.50
CA TYR A 18 16.97 -29.87 -26.82
C TYR A 18 18.19 -29.02 -27.15
N GLU A 19 18.74 -29.19 -28.35
CA GLU A 19 19.88 -28.44 -28.83
C GLU A 19 19.43 -27.35 -29.80
N LEU A 20 19.85 -26.12 -29.53
CA LEU A 20 19.69 -24.97 -30.44
C LEU A 20 21.10 -24.49 -30.80
N ASP A 21 21.40 -24.39 -32.11
CA ASP A 21 22.71 -23.95 -32.61
C ASP A 21 23.91 -24.72 -32.01
N GLY A 22 23.75 -26.04 -31.82
CA GLY A 22 24.78 -26.93 -31.27
C GLY A 22 25.04 -26.75 -29.77
N LYS A 23 24.16 -26.03 -29.05
CA LYS A 23 24.23 -25.88 -27.59
C LYS A 23 22.95 -26.39 -26.93
N PRO A 24 23.06 -27.14 -25.82
CA PRO A 24 21.88 -27.53 -25.06
C PRO A 24 21.23 -26.30 -24.42
N ILE A 25 19.90 -26.30 -24.39
CA ILE A 25 19.14 -25.27 -23.66
C ILE A 25 19.44 -25.37 -22.15
N PRO A 26 19.58 -24.23 -21.44
CA PRO A 26 19.79 -24.22 -20.00
C PRO A 26 18.52 -24.69 -19.28
N GLN A 27 18.72 -25.48 -18.22
CA GLN A 27 17.66 -25.96 -17.33
C GLN A 27 17.31 -24.87 -16.31
N ILE A 28 16.46 -23.93 -16.74
CA ILE A 28 16.00 -22.80 -15.94
C ILE A 28 14.49 -22.63 -16.05
N VAL A 29 13.91 -21.89 -15.11
CA VAL A 29 12.47 -21.63 -15.04
C VAL A 29 11.93 -21.01 -16.34
N GLU A 30 12.67 -20.08 -16.97
CA GLU A 30 12.25 -19.48 -18.23
C GLU A 30 12.13 -20.50 -19.37
N THR A 31 13.10 -21.41 -19.49
CA THR A 31 13.08 -22.50 -20.47
C THR A 31 11.90 -23.44 -20.22
N ALA A 32 11.62 -23.77 -18.95
CA ALA A 32 10.47 -24.60 -18.58
C ALA A 32 9.13 -23.94 -18.95
N LEU A 33 8.98 -22.64 -18.69
CA LEU A 33 7.76 -21.90 -19.02
C LEU A 33 7.57 -21.76 -20.53
N GLN A 34 8.60 -21.35 -21.27
CA GLN A 34 8.51 -21.16 -22.72
C GLN A 34 8.33 -22.49 -23.47
N SER A 35 8.95 -23.57 -22.98
CA SER A 35 8.71 -24.90 -23.54
C SER A 35 7.28 -25.37 -23.28
N ALA A 36 6.72 -25.11 -22.09
CA ALA A 36 5.32 -25.38 -21.78
C ALA A 36 4.37 -24.60 -22.70
N GLU A 37 4.59 -23.30 -22.91
CA GLU A 37 3.78 -22.47 -23.81
C GLU A 37 3.81 -22.99 -25.24
N THR A 38 4.99 -23.38 -25.72
CA THR A 38 5.16 -23.98 -27.05
C THR A 38 4.40 -25.30 -27.17
N VAL A 39 4.48 -26.15 -26.15
CA VAL A 39 3.78 -27.44 -26.13
C VAL A 39 2.27 -27.26 -26.09
N VAL A 40 1.75 -26.36 -25.26
CA VAL A 40 0.31 -26.07 -25.18
C VAL A 40 -0.23 -25.64 -26.54
N HIS A 41 0.46 -24.72 -27.23
CA HIS A 41 0.07 -24.31 -28.57
C HIS A 41 0.06 -25.48 -29.56
N ASN A 42 1.10 -26.32 -29.52
CA ASN A 42 1.23 -27.46 -30.44
C ASN A 42 0.19 -28.55 -30.17
N ILE A 43 -0.19 -28.77 -28.90
CA ILE A 43 -1.29 -29.67 -28.55
C ILE A 43 -2.62 -29.12 -29.06
N VAL A 44 -2.88 -27.82 -28.91
CA VAL A 44 -4.09 -27.19 -29.44
C VAL A 44 -4.12 -27.26 -30.97
N ALA A 45 -2.97 -27.07 -31.63
CA ALA A 45 -2.83 -27.23 -33.07
C ALA A 45 -3.10 -28.69 -33.50
N ASP A 46 -2.57 -29.68 -32.80
CA ASP A 46 -2.84 -31.10 -33.06
C ASP A 46 -4.35 -31.43 -32.96
N ILE A 47 -5.04 -30.88 -31.95
CA ILE A 47 -6.47 -31.11 -31.75
C ILE A 47 -7.31 -30.45 -32.85
N LYS A 48 -6.93 -29.24 -33.28
CA LYS A 48 -7.70 -28.43 -34.24
C LYS A 48 -7.27 -28.61 -35.70
N GLY A 49 -6.21 -29.37 -35.96
CA GLY A 49 -5.60 -29.52 -37.30
C GLY A 49 -4.85 -28.27 -37.78
N GLY A 50 -4.31 -27.47 -36.85
CA GLY A 50 -3.53 -26.26 -37.15
C GLY A 50 -2.02 -26.52 -37.33
N GLU A 51 -1.28 -25.47 -37.67
CA GLU A 51 0.19 -25.53 -37.80
C GLU A 51 0.90 -25.49 -36.45
N LYS A 52 1.96 -26.29 -36.31
CA LYS A 52 2.81 -26.30 -35.11
C LYS A 52 3.83 -25.19 -35.14
N GLN A 53 4.11 -24.61 -33.98
CA GLN A 53 5.15 -23.62 -33.81
C GLN A 53 6.46 -24.24 -33.30
N PRO A 54 7.62 -23.84 -33.86
CA PRO A 54 8.92 -24.24 -33.36
C PRO A 54 9.25 -23.52 -32.04
N PHE A 55 9.93 -24.22 -31.14
CA PHE A 55 10.42 -23.64 -29.89
C PHE A 55 11.55 -22.64 -30.18
N LYS A 56 11.38 -21.38 -29.75
CA LYS A 56 12.41 -20.34 -29.85
C LYS A 56 12.62 -19.70 -28.48
N PRO A 57 13.64 -20.10 -27.71
CA PRO A 57 13.85 -19.56 -26.39
C PRO A 57 14.32 -18.10 -26.45
N LYS A 58 13.79 -17.27 -25.56
CA LYS A 58 14.26 -15.91 -25.29
C LYS A 58 14.66 -15.80 -23.82
N TYR A 59 15.94 -15.62 -23.56
CA TYR A 59 16.44 -15.50 -22.19
C TYR A 59 16.48 -14.02 -21.79
N HIS A 60 15.84 -13.66 -20.66
CA HIS A 60 15.80 -12.26 -20.21
C HIS A 60 16.97 -11.90 -19.28
N GLY A 61 17.65 -12.90 -18.73
CA GLY A 61 18.83 -12.69 -17.91
C GLY A 61 19.00 -13.76 -16.83
N PHE A 62 20.13 -13.68 -16.11
CA PHE A 62 20.44 -14.59 -15.02
C PHE A 62 20.63 -13.81 -13.72
N MET A 63 20.11 -14.34 -12.62
CA MET A 63 20.26 -13.75 -11.30
C MET A 63 20.68 -14.81 -10.30
N VAL A 64 21.70 -14.50 -9.51
CA VAL A 64 22.23 -15.38 -8.47
C VAL A 64 22.31 -14.60 -7.17
N SER A 65 21.62 -15.07 -6.14
CA SER A 65 21.74 -14.50 -4.79
C SER A 65 22.76 -15.24 -3.95
N ILE A 66 23.63 -14.49 -3.27
CA ILE A 66 24.59 -14.98 -2.28
C ILE A 66 24.03 -14.63 -0.90
N GLY A 67 23.30 -15.59 -0.31
CA GLY A 67 22.51 -15.36 0.89
C GLY A 67 21.32 -14.43 0.62
N SER A 68 20.91 -13.68 1.64
CA SER A 68 19.72 -12.82 1.58
C SER A 68 20.00 -11.32 1.46
N ARG A 69 21.28 -10.93 1.46
CA ARG A 69 21.70 -9.51 1.45
C ARG A 69 22.51 -9.12 0.22
N TYR A 70 22.89 -10.08 -0.61
CA TYR A 70 23.71 -9.83 -1.78
C TYR A 70 23.25 -10.67 -2.96
N ALA A 71 23.22 -10.08 -4.15
CA ALA A 71 22.97 -10.78 -5.40
C ALA A 71 23.77 -10.14 -6.52
N VAL A 72 23.90 -10.89 -7.60
CA VAL A 72 24.42 -10.43 -8.89
C VAL A 72 23.36 -10.79 -9.93
N ALA A 73 23.02 -9.83 -10.79
CA ALA A 73 22.01 -9.98 -11.81
C ALA A 73 22.56 -9.44 -13.13
N GLU A 74 22.42 -10.22 -14.21
CA GLU A 74 22.70 -9.82 -15.57
C GLU A 74 21.36 -9.84 -16.33
N LEU A 75 20.78 -8.67 -16.59
CA LEU A 75 19.45 -8.52 -17.18
C LEU A 75 19.57 -7.76 -18.49
N MET A 76 19.30 -8.43 -19.62
CA MET A 76 19.30 -7.82 -20.96
C MET A 76 20.52 -6.93 -21.26
N GLY A 77 21.71 -7.30 -20.78
CA GLY A 77 22.97 -6.56 -20.97
C GLY A 77 23.27 -5.49 -19.91
N VAL A 78 22.45 -5.37 -18.86
CA VAL A 78 22.72 -4.54 -17.69
C VAL A 78 23.13 -5.44 -16.51
N SER A 79 24.35 -5.22 -16.01
CA SER A 79 24.84 -5.85 -14.80
C SER A 79 24.43 -5.05 -13.57
N LEU A 80 23.79 -5.72 -12.61
CA LEU A 80 23.42 -5.18 -11.31
C LEU A 80 24.07 -6.02 -10.21
N THR A 81 24.47 -5.37 -9.12
CA THR A 81 25.06 -6.04 -7.96
C THR A 81 24.47 -5.53 -6.65
N GLY A 82 24.66 -6.31 -5.58
CA GLY A 82 24.29 -5.94 -4.22
C GLY A 82 22.79 -5.74 -4.05
N PHE A 83 22.41 -4.61 -3.45
CA PHE A 83 21.02 -4.30 -3.10
C PHE A 83 20.10 -4.19 -4.32
N LEU A 84 20.57 -3.58 -5.42
CA LEU A 84 19.75 -3.42 -6.63
C LEU A 84 19.47 -4.77 -7.31
N ALA A 85 20.47 -5.66 -7.37
CA ALA A 85 20.27 -7.03 -7.86
C ALA A 85 19.31 -7.82 -6.97
N MET A 86 19.39 -7.64 -5.65
CA MET A 86 18.44 -8.24 -4.70
C MET A 86 17.02 -7.69 -4.90
N ALA A 87 16.85 -6.39 -5.10
CA ALA A 87 15.54 -5.79 -5.40
C ALA A 87 14.96 -6.35 -6.70
N MET A 88 15.77 -6.46 -7.76
CA MET A 88 15.35 -7.06 -9.03
C MET A 88 14.92 -8.52 -8.87
N LYS A 89 15.64 -9.32 -8.08
CA LYS A 89 15.23 -10.70 -7.75
C LYS A 89 13.80 -10.74 -7.17
N HIS A 90 13.49 -9.89 -6.20
CA HIS A 90 12.15 -9.88 -5.61
C HIS A 90 11.09 -9.36 -6.59
N LEU A 91 11.39 -8.34 -7.40
CA LEU A 91 10.47 -7.82 -8.42
C LEU A 91 10.10 -8.88 -9.45
N VAL A 92 11.09 -9.61 -9.96
CA VAL A 92 10.90 -10.69 -10.92
C VAL A 92 10.08 -11.84 -10.29
N ASN A 93 10.39 -12.25 -9.06
CA ASN A 93 9.60 -13.25 -8.35
C ASN A 93 8.14 -12.82 -8.14
N MET A 94 7.89 -11.55 -7.78
CA MET A 94 6.54 -11.01 -7.65
C MET A 94 5.80 -10.99 -8.98
N HIS A 95 6.47 -10.61 -10.08
CA HIS A 95 5.90 -10.66 -11.43
C HIS A 95 5.48 -12.08 -11.82
N TYR A 96 6.34 -13.07 -11.57
CA TYR A 96 5.99 -14.48 -11.82
C TYR A 96 4.81 -14.95 -10.97
N LEU A 97 4.80 -14.65 -9.66
CA LEU A 97 3.70 -15.03 -8.77
C LEU A 97 2.38 -14.36 -9.14
N PHE A 98 2.44 -13.12 -9.63
CA PHE A 98 1.27 -12.42 -10.16
C PHE A 98 0.69 -13.16 -11.37
N GLY A 99 1.53 -13.61 -12.30
CA GLY A 99 1.10 -14.37 -13.48
C GLY A 99 0.46 -15.72 -13.14
N VAL A 100 0.95 -16.42 -12.11
CA VAL A 100 0.47 -17.77 -11.77
C VAL A 100 -0.73 -17.75 -10.82
N ALA A 101 -0.70 -16.93 -9.77
CA ALA A 101 -1.64 -17.01 -8.66
C ALA A 101 -2.24 -15.64 -8.24
N GLY A 102 -1.98 -14.60 -9.03
CA GLY A 102 -2.55 -13.28 -8.85
C GLY A 102 -2.06 -12.55 -7.61
N PHE A 103 -2.79 -11.49 -7.23
CA PHE A 103 -2.39 -10.54 -6.20
C PHE A 103 -2.17 -11.15 -4.80
N ASN A 104 -2.92 -12.20 -4.46
CA ASN A 104 -2.80 -12.85 -3.16
C ASN A 104 -1.42 -13.51 -2.96
N ALA A 105 -0.89 -14.14 -4.01
CA ALA A 105 0.43 -14.77 -3.94
C ALA A 105 1.55 -13.74 -3.82
N VAL A 106 1.42 -12.60 -4.52
CA VAL A 106 2.36 -11.48 -4.40
C VAL A 106 2.38 -10.93 -2.97
N LEU A 107 1.22 -10.63 -2.39
CA LEU A 107 1.15 -10.14 -1.01
C LEU A 107 1.69 -11.14 0.00
N SER A 108 1.39 -12.42 -0.18
CA SER A 108 1.89 -13.50 0.69
C SER A 108 3.42 -13.60 0.61
N TYR A 109 3.98 -13.47 -0.60
CA TYR A 109 5.43 -13.44 -0.81
C TYR A 109 6.09 -12.23 -0.14
N ILE A 110 5.55 -11.02 -0.34
CA ILE A 110 6.07 -9.80 0.30
C ILE A 110 6.07 -9.95 1.83
N TYR A 111 4.96 -10.42 2.39
CA TYR A 111 4.84 -10.59 3.84
C TYR A 111 5.89 -11.58 4.36
N HIS A 112 5.99 -12.75 3.75
CA HIS A 112 6.93 -13.78 4.15
C HIS A 112 8.39 -13.31 4.04
N GLU A 113 8.75 -12.71 2.91
CA GLU A 113 10.15 -12.43 2.55
C GLU A 113 10.72 -11.17 3.22
N PHE A 114 9.89 -10.16 3.49
CA PHE A 114 10.33 -8.91 4.10
C PHE A 114 10.02 -8.80 5.59
N PHE A 115 8.92 -9.42 6.06
CA PHE A 115 8.41 -9.20 7.43
C PHE A 115 8.48 -10.46 8.32
N GLU A 116 8.42 -11.67 7.76
CA GLU A 116 8.31 -12.91 8.55
C GLU A 116 9.62 -13.73 8.62
N ILE A 117 10.65 -13.37 7.85
CA ILE A 117 11.90 -14.13 7.82
C ILE A 117 12.56 -14.17 9.21
N LYS A 118 12.66 -15.39 9.76
CA LYS A 118 13.35 -15.68 11.02
C LYS A 118 14.85 -15.37 10.92
N ASN A 119 15.47 -15.03 12.06
CA ASN A 119 16.92 -14.83 12.21
C ASN A 119 17.49 -13.62 11.42
N ASN A 120 16.71 -12.55 11.22
CA ASN A 120 17.18 -11.29 10.61
C ASN A 120 17.79 -11.47 9.20
N ARG A 121 17.31 -12.49 8.47
CA ARG A 121 17.74 -12.82 7.12
C ARG A 121 16.93 -12.09 6.06
N SER A 122 16.08 -11.11 6.37
CA SER A 122 15.51 -10.24 5.33
C SER A 122 16.62 -9.37 4.69
N ILE A 123 16.35 -8.80 3.51
CA ILE A 123 17.24 -7.81 2.87
C ILE A 123 17.60 -6.67 3.83
N LEU A 124 16.63 -6.24 4.63
CA LEU A 124 16.75 -5.10 5.54
C LEU A 124 17.11 -5.55 6.98
N GLY A 125 17.50 -6.81 7.16
CA GLY A 125 17.89 -7.38 8.44
C GLY A 125 16.71 -7.59 9.40
N GLY A 126 16.93 -7.31 10.68
CA GLY A 126 15.94 -7.52 11.75
C GLY A 126 14.99 -6.36 12.01
N HIS A 127 15.25 -5.20 11.40
CA HIS A 127 14.52 -3.96 11.69
C HIS A 127 13.02 -4.05 11.36
N ILE A 128 12.65 -4.92 10.43
CA ILE A 128 11.28 -5.07 9.92
C ILE A 128 10.60 -6.36 10.45
N ALA A 129 11.38 -7.29 11.00
CA ALA A 129 10.89 -8.59 11.51
C ALA A 129 10.49 -8.56 13.01
N ALA A 130 10.68 -7.43 13.68
CA ALA A 130 10.41 -7.29 15.11
C ALA A 130 8.90 -7.34 15.41
N HIS A 131 8.51 -8.27 16.29
CA HIS A 131 7.14 -8.39 16.76
C HIS A 131 6.93 -7.49 17.98
N ILE A 132 6.25 -6.36 17.78
CA ILE A 132 5.95 -5.42 18.87
C ILE A 132 4.65 -5.83 19.56
N PRO A 133 4.60 -5.88 20.90
CA PRO A 133 3.36 -6.08 21.62
C PRO A 133 2.36 -4.94 21.34
N ILE A 134 1.33 -5.24 20.55
CA ILE A 134 0.34 -4.27 20.04
C ILE A 134 -0.51 -3.66 21.19
N PHE A 135 -0.59 -4.30 22.35
CA PHE A 135 -1.39 -3.80 23.47
C PHE A 135 -0.94 -2.44 24.01
N TRP A 136 0.35 -2.08 23.88
CA TRP A 136 0.84 -0.76 24.28
C TRP A 136 0.27 0.37 23.41
N LEU A 137 -0.07 0.06 22.16
CA LEU A 137 -0.66 1.03 21.25
C LEU A 137 -2.11 1.38 21.63
N VAL A 138 -2.76 0.63 22.51
CA VAL A 138 -4.14 0.92 22.95
C VAL A 138 -4.24 2.25 23.67
N LEU A 139 -3.28 2.57 24.53
CA LEU A 139 -3.26 3.85 25.25
C LEU A 139 -3.11 5.02 24.28
N LEU A 140 -2.16 4.90 23.35
CA LEU A 140 -1.97 5.90 22.29
C LEU A 140 -3.22 6.02 21.40
N ARG A 141 -3.86 4.88 21.09
CA ARG A 141 -5.07 4.82 20.24
C ARG A 141 -6.22 5.59 20.86
N ILE A 142 -6.52 5.31 22.13
CA ILE A 142 -7.58 5.98 22.88
C ILE A 142 -7.25 7.47 23.03
N TYR A 143 -6.00 7.79 23.33
CA TYR A 143 -5.57 9.18 23.51
C TYR A 143 -5.73 10.00 22.23
N VAL A 144 -5.18 9.55 21.10
CA VAL A 144 -5.32 10.25 19.81
C VAL A 144 -6.79 10.33 19.39
N GLY A 145 -7.56 9.25 19.59
CA GLY A 145 -9.00 9.25 19.30
C GLY A 145 -9.77 10.25 20.16
N ALA A 146 -9.45 10.35 21.44
CA ALA A 146 -10.07 11.32 22.35
C ALA A 146 -9.79 12.76 21.91
N LEU A 147 -8.57 13.08 21.49
CA LEU A 147 -8.25 14.44 21.05
C LEU A 147 -9.00 14.82 19.77
N TRP A 148 -9.05 13.95 18.77
CA TRP A 148 -9.86 14.19 17.57
C TRP A 148 -11.35 14.36 17.89
N LEU A 149 -11.87 13.57 18.82
CA LEU A 149 -13.25 13.67 19.26
C LEU A 149 -13.52 15.00 19.99
N ILE A 150 -12.62 15.40 20.88
CA ILE A 150 -12.71 16.67 21.61
C ILE A 150 -12.69 17.85 20.62
N GLU A 151 -11.74 17.87 19.68
CA GLU A 151 -11.67 18.93 18.66
C GLU A 151 -12.93 18.99 17.79
N GLY A 152 -13.42 17.83 17.33
CA GLY A 152 -14.66 17.75 16.56
C GLY A 152 -15.88 18.26 17.35
N ILE A 153 -16.03 17.87 18.62
CA ILE A 153 -17.11 18.37 19.49
C ILE A 153 -17.00 19.88 19.72
N ASN A 154 -15.79 20.38 19.96
CA ASN A 154 -15.56 21.83 20.14
C ASN A 154 -16.00 22.61 18.90
N LYS A 155 -15.71 22.12 17.68
CA LYS A 155 -16.17 22.76 16.44
C LYS A 155 -17.69 22.70 16.26
N ILE A 156 -18.33 21.60 16.67
CA ILE A 156 -19.80 21.53 16.70
C ILE A 156 -20.36 22.61 17.62
N GLN A 157 -19.81 22.76 18.83
CA GLN A 157 -20.25 23.77 19.80
C GLN A 157 -20.01 25.20 19.32
N GLN A 158 -18.91 25.45 18.60
CA GLN A 158 -18.62 26.73 17.95
C GLN A 158 -19.60 27.05 16.79
N GLY A 159 -20.39 26.07 16.33
CA GLY A 159 -21.39 26.24 15.30
C GLY A 159 -20.88 26.01 13.88
N TRP A 160 -19.84 25.19 13.70
CA TRP A 160 -19.32 24.85 12.36
C TRP A 160 -20.33 24.10 11.47
N LEU A 161 -21.37 23.50 12.05
CA LEU A 161 -22.46 22.84 11.33
C LEU A 161 -23.65 23.77 11.02
N ASP A 162 -23.54 25.05 11.37
CA ASP A 162 -24.54 26.06 11.03
C ASP A 162 -24.22 26.66 9.64
N PRO A 163 -25.13 26.55 8.64
CA PRO A 163 -24.92 27.13 7.31
C PRO A 163 -24.70 28.65 7.33
N THR A 164 -25.11 29.34 8.39
CA THR A 164 -24.95 30.79 8.53
C THR A 164 -23.56 31.20 9.02
N LYS A 165 -22.76 30.25 9.54
CA LYS A 165 -21.42 30.49 10.08
C LYS A 165 -20.38 29.75 9.25
N ILE A 166 -19.65 30.48 8.41
CA ILE A 166 -18.55 29.92 7.61
C ILE A 166 -17.22 30.29 8.27
N PHE A 167 -16.50 29.27 8.74
CA PHE A 167 -15.19 29.45 9.39
C PHE A 167 -14.01 29.28 8.44
N ILE A 168 -14.25 28.69 7.26
CA ILE A 168 -13.23 28.56 6.21
C ILE A 168 -13.14 29.90 5.47
N ILE A 169 -12.03 30.60 5.69
CA ILE A 169 -11.77 31.93 5.13
C ILE A 169 -11.19 31.78 3.70
N THR A 170 -11.64 32.60 2.75
CA THR A 170 -11.06 32.64 1.39
C THR A 170 -9.67 33.27 1.41
N THR A 171 -8.78 32.94 0.47
CA THR A 171 -7.38 33.37 0.55
C THR A 171 -7.20 34.90 0.49
N SER A 172 -8.21 35.62 -0.01
CA SER A 172 -8.33 37.09 -0.03
C SER A 172 -8.30 37.72 1.38
N ASP A 173 -8.87 37.04 2.37
CA ASP A 173 -9.05 37.54 3.74
C ASP A 173 -7.91 37.11 4.70
N VAL A 174 -7.00 36.23 4.24
CA VAL A 174 -5.83 35.77 5.00
C VAL A 174 -4.81 36.91 5.24
N SER A 175 -4.85 37.96 4.40
CA SER A 175 -4.07 39.18 4.62
C SER A 175 -4.52 40.00 5.83
N GLY A 176 -5.76 39.81 6.32
CA GLY A 176 -6.30 40.47 7.52
C GLY A 176 -6.47 39.56 8.74
N ALA A 177 -6.44 38.23 8.58
CA ALA A 177 -6.67 37.28 9.67
C ALA A 177 -5.50 37.16 10.66
N THR A 178 -4.29 37.59 10.29
CA THR A 178 -3.17 37.73 11.23
C THR A 178 -3.34 38.88 12.22
N ALA A 179 -4.28 39.81 11.98
CA ALA A 179 -4.53 40.96 12.85
C ALA A 179 -5.60 40.72 13.93
N LYS A 180 -6.57 39.82 13.72
CA LYS A 180 -7.67 39.60 14.70
C LYS A 180 -7.41 38.51 15.74
N ALA A 181 -6.30 37.79 15.65
CA ALA A 181 -5.86 36.87 16.71
C ALA A 181 -5.05 37.58 17.82
N GLY A 182 -4.79 38.89 17.70
CA GLY A 182 -3.90 39.65 18.58
C GLY A 182 -4.54 40.28 19.82
N GLU A 183 -5.87 40.38 19.93
CA GLU A 183 -6.51 41.26 20.93
C GLU A 183 -7.15 40.56 22.14
N ALA A 184 -6.93 39.25 22.33
CA ALA A 184 -7.39 38.53 23.53
C ALA A 184 -6.24 37.78 24.24
N ALA A 185 -5.05 38.37 24.26
CA ALA A 185 -3.87 37.76 24.90
C ALA A 185 -3.79 38.07 26.40
N THR A 186 -4.53 37.32 27.22
CA THR A 186 -4.12 37.01 28.60
C THR A 186 -3.46 35.64 28.63
N ALA A 187 -2.12 35.63 28.67
CA ALA A 187 -1.25 34.61 29.26
C ALA A 187 -1.52 33.10 29.02
N ALA A 188 -1.94 32.70 27.81
CA ALA A 188 -1.86 31.31 27.36
C ALA A 188 -1.13 31.25 26.01
N GLN A 189 -0.23 30.26 25.85
CA GLN A 189 0.66 30.06 24.70
C GLN A 189 0.05 30.52 23.36
N THR A 190 0.61 31.57 22.78
CA THR A 190 0.30 31.99 21.41
C THR A 190 0.83 30.94 20.44
N LEU A 191 -0.01 29.97 20.09
CA LEU A 191 0.27 28.94 19.10
C LEU A 191 0.36 29.60 17.72
N GLN A 192 1.59 29.88 17.29
CA GLN A 192 1.85 30.34 15.94
C GLN A 192 1.63 29.19 14.95
N PRO A 193 0.92 29.42 13.84
CA PRO A 193 0.79 28.42 12.78
C PRO A 193 2.15 27.94 12.28
N LEU A 194 2.23 26.64 11.92
CA LEU A 194 3.46 26.02 11.44
C LEU A 194 3.94 26.65 10.13
N LEU A 195 3.00 26.98 9.24
CA LEU A 195 3.24 27.75 8.02
C LEU A 195 2.72 29.16 8.19
N LYS A 196 3.47 30.17 7.73
CA LYS A 196 3.03 31.57 7.77
C LYS A 196 1.84 31.86 6.86
N GLU A 197 1.79 31.15 5.74
CA GLU A 197 0.70 31.23 4.77
C GLU A 197 0.55 29.90 4.02
N PRO A 198 -0.63 29.61 3.46
CA PRO A 198 -0.83 28.40 2.67
C PRO A 198 0.03 28.41 1.39
N PRO A 199 0.61 27.27 0.95
CA PRO A 199 1.31 27.18 -0.33
C PRO A 199 0.43 27.57 -1.52
N ALA A 200 1.02 28.13 -2.59
CA ALA A 200 0.26 28.65 -3.73
C ALA A 200 -0.69 27.63 -4.40
N PHE A 201 -0.27 26.38 -4.55
CA PHE A 201 -1.13 25.33 -5.10
C PHE A 201 -2.35 25.05 -4.20
N TYR A 202 -2.18 25.16 -2.88
CA TYR A 202 -3.23 24.90 -1.91
C TYR A 202 -4.18 26.10 -1.80
N LYS A 203 -3.67 27.33 -1.96
CA LYS A 203 -4.50 28.53 -2.14
C LYS A 203 -5.44 28.37 -3.34
N TRP A 204 -4.89 27.98 -4.50
CA TRP A 204 -5.71 27.68 -5.69
C TRP A 204 -6.77 26.61 -5.44
N PHE A 205 -6.43 25.55 -4.72
CA PHE A 205 -7.38 24.50 -4.35
C PHE A 205 -8.51 25.03 -3.45
N ILE A 206 -8.17 25.84 -2.44
CA ILE A 206 -9.17 26.48 -1.57
C ILE A 206 -10.11 27.33 -2.43
N ASP A 207 -9.58 28.24 -3.23
CA ASP A 207 -10.41 29.21 -3.95
C ASP A 207 -11.25 28.56 -5.06
N THR A 208 -10.75 27.48 -5.67
CA THR A 208 -11.43 26.79 -6.78
C THR A 208 -12.46 25.78 -6.29
N PHE A 209 -12.16 25.00 -5.25
CA PHE A 209 -13.00 23.86 -4.83
C PHE A 209 -13.65 24.05 -3.47
N VAL A 210 -12.92 24.61 -2.50
CA VAL A 210 -13.38 24.68 -1.11
C VAL A 210 -14.30 25.89 -0.91
N ALA A 211 -13.90 27.07 -1.37
CA ALA A 211 -14.63 28.33 -1.18
C ALA A 211 -16.05 28.30 -1.78
N PRO A 212 -16.29 27.77 -3.00
CA PRO A 212 -17.65 27.68 -3.56
C PRO A 212 -18.57 26.75 -2.76
N HIS A 213 -18.00 25.82 -1.99
CA HIS A 213 -18.71 24.80 -1.23
C HIS A 213 -18.29 24.80 0.25
N ALA A 214 -18.01 25.98 0.83
CA ALA A 214 -17.35 26.11 2.13
C ALA A 214 -18.11 25.41 3.28
N PHE A 215 -19.45 25.49 3.29
CA PHE A 215 -20.28 24.79 4.27
C PHE A 215 -20.11 23.27 4.20
N LEU A 216 -20.12 22.70 2.98
CA LEU A 216 -19.98 21.27 2.78
C LEU A 216 -18.59 20.81 3.26
N PHE A 217 -17.54 21.53 2.91
CA PHE A 217 -16.18 21.21 3.34
C PHE A 217 -15.98 21.31 4.84
N GLN A 218 -16.45 22.37 5.50
CA GLN A 218 -16.33 22.48 6.96
C GLN A 218 -17.13 21.38 7.67
N ALA A 219 -18.32 21.05 7.19
CA ALA A 219 -19.13 19.96 7.73
C ALA A 219 -18.42 18.61 7.56
N MET A 220 -17.83 18.34 6.40
CA MET A 220 -17.03 17.13 6.16
C MET A 220 -15.84 17.02 7.12
N VAL A 221 -15.13 18.12 7.37
CA VAL A 221 -14.00 18.14 8.31
C VAL A 221 -14.46 17.79 9.71
N VAL A 222 -15.51 18.45 10.22
CA VAL A 222 -16.03 18.21 11.58
C VAL A 222 -16.53 16.77 11.72
N LEU A 223 -17.29 16.28 10.75
CA LEU A 223 -17.79 14.90 10.75
C LEU A 223 -16.63 13.89 10.68
N ALA A 224 -15.59 14.17 9.89
CA ALA A 224 -14.41 13.32 9.82
C ALA A 224 -13.65 13.29 11.14
N GLU A 225 -13.46 14.41 11.82
CA GLU A 225 -12.79 14.48 13.14
C GLU A 225 -13.53 13.64 14.19
N VAL A 226 -14.85 13.80 14.27
CA VAL A 226 -15.69 13.01 15.20
C VAL A 226 -15.65 11.53 14.83
N ALA A 227 -15.79 11.19 13.54
CA ALA A 227 -15.78 9.80 13.08
C ALA A 227 -14.43 9.12 13.33
N ILE A 228 -13.31 9.80 13.03
CA ILE A 228 -11.95 9.31 13.30
C ILE A 228 -11.76 9.13 14.80
N GLY A 229 -12.18 10.11 15.61
CA GLY A 229 -12.09 10.05 17.06
C GLY A 229 -12.81 8.83 17.64
N LEU A 230 -14.08 8.63 17.27
CA LEU A 230 -14.87 7.48 17.70
C LEU A 230 -14.29 6.15 17.19
N ALA A 231 -13.88 6.09 15.92
CA ALA A 231 -13.29 4.91 15.30
C ALA A 231 -12.00 4.47 16.02
N LEU A 232 -11.12 5.42 16.35
CA LEU A 232 -9.89 5.14 17.09
C LEU A 232 -10.17 4.71 18.54
N ILE A 233 -11.07 5.38 19.26
CA ILE A 233 -11.42 4.99 20.64
C ILE A 233 -11.95 3.55 20.66
N ALA A 234 -12.96 3.26 19.83
CA ALA A 234 -13.56 1.93 19.72
C ALA A 234 -12.58 0.88 19.14
N GLY A 235 -11.55 1.32 18.43
CA GLY A 235 -10.62 0.46 17.70
C GLY A 235 -11.29 -0.22 16.50
N LEU A 236 -12.18 0.49 15.80
CA LEU A 236 -12.86 0.05 14.59
C LEU A 236 -12.26 0.73 13.36
N PHE A 237 -11.85 -0.04 12.36
CA PHE A 237 -11.15 0.42 11.16
C PHE A 237 -9.94 1.30 11.48
N THR A 238 -9.16 0.92 12.48
CA THR A 238 -8.09 1.73 13.07
C THR A 238 -7.08 2.19 12.02
N VAL A 239 -6.70 1.32 11.08
CA VAL A 239 -5.76 1.67 9.98
C VAL A 239 -6.34 2.77 9.08
N LEU A 240 -7.62 2.70 8.74
CA LEU A 240 -8.28 3.70 7.91
C LEU A 240 -8.48 5.02 8.68
N ALA A 241 -8.87 4.94 9.94
CA ALA A 241 -9.01 6.12 10.80
C ALA A 241 -7.65 6.82 11.02
N SER A 242 -6.56 6.07 11.20
CA SER A 242 -5.20 6.61 11.27
C SER A 242 -4.76 7.25 9.94
N ALA A 243 -5.05 6.62 8.79
CA ALA A 243 -4.77 7.24 7.49
C ALA A 243 -5.57 8.55 7.31
N GLY A 244 -6.84 8.57 7.71
CA GLY A 244 -7.67 9.78 7.73
C GLY A 244 -7.13 10.86 8.67
N SER A 245 -6.62 10.48 9.85
CA SER A 245 -5.95 11.37 10.79
C SER A 245 -4.70 12.03 10.17
N ILE A 246 -3.88 11.26 9.44
CA ILE A 246 -2.71 11.80 8.73
C ILE A 246 -3.17 12.79 7.65
N PHE A 247 -4.18 12.42 6.87
CA PHE A 247 -4.74 13.26 5.82
C PHE A 247 -5.27 14.59 6.37
N LEU A 248 -6.08 14.57 7.43
CA LEU A 248 -6.58 15.80 8.08
C LEU A 248 -5.47 16.64 8.67
N ALA A 249 -4.49 16.02 9.35
CA ALA A 249 -3.34 16.73 9.89
C ALA A 249 -2.55 17.47 8.79
N LEU A 250 -2.27 16.79 7.67
CA LEU A 250 -1.62 17.40 6.50
C LEU A 250 -2.48 18.53 5.92
N ASN A 251 -3.79 18.33 5.84
CA ASN A 251 -4.72 19.36 5.37
C ASN A 251 -4.66 20.61 6.24
N PHE A 252 -4.64 20.48 7.57
CA PHE A 252 -4.51 21.63 8.47
C PHE A 252 -3.15 22.32 8.39
N ILE A 253 -2.06 21.56 8.23
CA ILE A 253 -0.73 22.13 7.96
C ILE A 253 -0.76 22.96 6.69
N LEU A 254 -1.26 22.40 5.58
CA LEU A 254 -1.31 23.06 4.28
C LEU A 254 -2.20 24.31 4.28
N SER A 255 -3.29 24.27 5.05
CA SER A 255 -4.17 25.43 5.25
C SER A 255 -3.57 26.53 6.13
N ALA A 256 -2.38 26.34 6.69
CA ALA A 256 -1.75 27.25 7.65
C ALA A 256 -2.62 27.52 8.90
N MET A 257 -3.49 26.57 9.27
CA MET A 257 -4.36 26.65 10.46
C MET A 257 -3.85 25.80 11.62
N ALA A 258 -2.85 24.94 11.40
CA ALA A 258 -2.29 24.08 12.43
C ALA A 258 -1.04 24.66 13.09
N ASP A 259 -0.90 24.44 14.39
CA ASP A 259 0.32 24.69 15.14
C ASP A 259 1.27 23.47 15.11
N LYS A 260 2.44 23.60 15.73
CA LYS A 260 3.46 22.52 15.78
C LYS A 260 2.96 21.23 16.43
N SER A 261 1.94 21.29 17.29
CA SER A 261 1.36 20.12 17.94
C SER A 261 0.82 19.12 16.92
N ILE A 262 0.30 19.55 15.77
CA ILE A 262 -0.29 18.62 14.80
C ILE A 262 0.71 17.58 14.25
N LEU A 263 2.02 17.86 14.30
CA LEU A 263 3.05 16.93 13.82
C LEU A 263 3.07 15.64 14.62
N TRP A 264 2.83 15.69 15.93
CA TRP A 264 2.84 14.47 16.75
C TRP A 264 1.63 13.57 16.44
N TYR A 265 0.49 14.14 16.00
CA TYR A 265 -0.66 13.36 15.55
C TYR A 265 -0.31 12.48 14.33
N ILE A 266 0.52 13.00 13.41
CA ILE A 266 0.97 12.25 12.23
C ILE A 266 1.82 11.05 12.67
N PHE A 267 2.81 11.27 13.54
CA PHE A 267 3.65 10.18 14.04
C PHE A 267 2.88 9.15 14.85
N ALA A 268 1.95 9.61 15.69
CA ALA A 268 1.08 8.72 16.45
C ALA A 268 0.17 7.89 15.54
N ALA A 269 -0.43 8.50 14.52
CA ALA A 269 -1.25 7.80 13.54
C ALA A 269 -0.44 6.76 12.74
N ILE A 270 0.80 7.06 12.34
CA ILE A 270 1.70 6.08 11.71
C ILE A 270 1.93 4.87 12.63
N ALA A 271 2.18 5.10 13.92
CA ALA A 271 2.35 4.00 14.88
C ALA A 271 1.07 3.16 15.01
N LEU A 272 -0.10 3.80 15.03
CA LEU A 272 -1.40 3.11 15.15
C LEU A 272 -1.76 2.24 13.92
N MET A 273 -1.23 2.58 12.73
CA MET A 273 -1.35 1.74 11.54
C MET A 273 -0.69 0.36 11.70
N GLY A 274 0.17 0.16 12.70
CA GLY A 274 0.75 -1.13 13.10
C GLY A 274 -0.24 -2.17 13.63
N GLY A 275 -1.55 -1.95 13.48
CA GLY A 275 -2.59 -2.90 13.86
C GLY A 275 -3.15 -2.70 15.27
N ALA A 276 -3.05 -1.49 15.81
CA ALA A 276 -3.50 -1.14 17.17
C ALA A 276 -4.98 -1.48 17.46
N GLY A 277 -5.82 -1.58 16.42
CA GLY A 277 -7.23 -2.01 16.57
C GLY A 277 -7.40 -3.47 17.01
N ARG A 278 -6.42 -4.33 16.73
CA ARG A 278 -6.50 -5.76 17.08
C ARG A 278 -6.31 -6.03 18.57
N ALA A 279 -5.70 -5.10 19.30
CA ALA A 279 -5.57 -5.21 20.75
C ALA A 279 -6.72 -4.42 21.40
N PHE A 280 -7.60 -5.12 22.13
CA PHE A 280 -8.70 -4.49 22.89
C PHE A 280 -9.51 -3.48 22.04
N GLY A 281 -9.80 -3.82 20.78
CA GLY A 281 -10.55 -2.99 19.85
C GLY A 281 -11.47 -3.84 18.98
N LEU A 282 -12.47 -3.19 18.36
CA LEU A 282 -13.46 -3.88 17.53
C LEU A 282 -12.86 -4.57 16.29
N ASP A 283 -11.73 -4.08 15.79
CA ASP A 283 -11.01 -4.69 14.66
C ASP A 283 -10.62 -6.14 14.91
N TYR A 284 -10.44 -6.54 16.18
CA TYR A 284 -10.21 -7.94 16.54
C TYR A 284 -11.35 -8.87 16.06
N TYR A 285 -12.59 -8.40 16.13
CA TYR A 285 -13.78 -9.16 15.74
C TYR A 285 -14.21 -8.87 14.29
N VAL A 286 -14.19 -7.59 13.91
CA VAL A 286 -14.74 -7.11 12.64
C VAL A 286 -13.85 -7.49 11.45
N ILE A 287 -12.53 -7.36 11.57
CA ILE A 287 -11.62 -7.63 10.43
C ILE A 287 -11.64 -9.10 10.01
N PRO A 288 -11.54 -10.10 10.91
CA PRO A 288 -11.70 -11.50 10.54
C PRO A 288 -13.07 -11.80 9.93
N TRP A 289 -14.13 -11.20 10.48
CA TRP A 289 -15.49 -11.37 9.96
C TRP A 289 -15.61 -10.84 8.52
N ILE A 290 -15.15 -9.61 8.25
CA ILE A 290 -15.11 -9.04 6.89
C ILE A 290 -14.28 -9.91 5.96
N LYS A 291 -13.11 -10.38 6.39
CA LYS A 291 -12.25 -11.26 5.57
C LYS A 291 -12.96 -12.55 5.20
N ASN A 292 -13.69 -13.15 6.14
CA ASN A 292 -14.45 -14.38 5.91
C ASN A 292 -15.67 -14.16 5.01
N TRP A 293 -16.35 -13.03 5.16
CA TRP A 293 -17.44 -12.63 4.27
C TRP A 293 -16.92 -12.36 2.86
N TRP A 294 -15.85 -11.58 2.71
CA TRP A 294 -15.22 -11.23 1.44
C TRP A 294 -14.85 -12.48 0.63
N LYS A 295 -14.21 -13.47 1.26
CA LYS A 295 -13.85 -14.75 0.62
C LYS A 295 -15.04 -15.51 -0.01
N LYS A 296 -16.27 -15.28 0.46
CA LYS A 296 -17.49 -15.93 -0.05
C LYS A 296 -18.07 -15.22 -1.28
N THR A 297 -17.69 -13.97 -1.51
CA THR A 297 -18.16 -13.20 -2.68
C THR A 297 -17.59 -13.79 -3.97
N SER A 298 -18.35 -13.70 -5.08
CA SER A 298 -17.91 -14.17 -6.39
C SER A 298 -16.64 -13.45 -6.87
N PHE A 299 -16.45 -12.19 -6.48
CA PHE A 299 -15.29 -11.37 -6.81
C PHE A 299 -13.98 -11.86 -6.15
N ALA A 300 -14.07 -12.47 -4.96
CA ALA A 300 -12.91 -12.98 -4.24
C ALA A 300 -12.60 -14.47 -4.50
N ARG A 301 -13.50 -15.19 -5.19
CA ARG A 301 -13.22 -16.57 -5.60
C ARG A 301 -12.09 -16.55 -6.62
N LYS A 302 -11.06 -17.36 -6.39
CA LYS A 302 -9.99 -17.60 -7.36
C LYS A 302 -10.63 -18.01 -8.68
N THR A 303 -10.54 -17.16 -9.70
CA THR A 303 -10.83 -17.53 -11.07
C THR A 303 -9.70 -18.43 -11.53
N TYR A 304 -9.93 -19.74 -11.45
CA TYR A 304 -9.12 -20.68 -12.19
C TYR A 304 -9.55 -20.57 -13.65
N LEU A 305 -8.75 -19.88 -14.45
CA LEU A 305 -8.85 -19.94 -15.90
C LEU A 305 -8.40 -21.35 -16.34
N TYR A 306 -9.31 -22.31 -16.23
CA TYR A 306 -9.21 -23.52 -17.02
C TYR A 306 -9.67 -23.16 -18.42
N ILE A 307 -8.71 -22.88 -19.29
CA ILE A 307 -8.97 -22.73 -20.72
C ILE A 307 -9.27 -24.15 -21.23
N SER A 308 -10.55 -24.41 -21.51
CA SER A 308 -11.07 -25.62 -22.16
C SER A 308 -10.82 -25.59 -23.66
#